data_AF-Q5JHC5-F1
#
_entry.id   AF-Q5JHC5-F1
#
_cell.length_a   1.000
_cell.length_b   1.000
_cell.length_c   1.000
_cell.angle_alpha   90.00
_cell.angle_beta   90.00
_cell.angle_gamma   90.00
#
_symmetry.space_group_name_H-M   'P 1'
#
loop_
_entity.id
_entity.type
_entity.pdbx_description
1 polymer ?
#
loop_
_entity_poly.entity_id
_entity_poly.type
_entity_poly.pdbx_seq_one_letter_code
_entity_poly.pdbx_strand_id
1 'polypeptide(L)'
;MPSGWEKIVSMTKSGMRIIGQMKRKVSRGKRIALLIDGPNILRKELGVKLEDIAEALSEIGDIRVAKVILNQYAPQGLIEAVSNQGFEPIIVSGETGVKLAVEAMKEIYNPHIDVIALATRNAEFLPVILKAKEKGKETVVIGVEPGFSVALKHAADYTIILGGE
;
A
#
# COMPACT_ATOMS: atom_id res chain seq x y z
N MET A 1 13.84 -20.37 -11.91
CA MET A 1 12.47 -19.92 -12.22
C MET A 1 11.92 -19.22 -10.97
N PRO A 2 11.24 -18.07 -11.06
CA PRO A 2 10.74 -17.38 -9.87
C PRO A 2 9.71 -18.26 -9.13
N SER A 3 9.90 -18.45 -7.84
CA SER A 3 9.34 -19.49 -6.95
C SER A 3 7.82 -19.43 -6.68
N GLY A 4 7.02 -18.71 -7.49
CA GLY A 4 5.59 -18.46 -7.20
C GLY A 4 4.62 -18.55 -8.38
N TRP A 5 5.07 -19.00 -9.56
CA TRP A 5 4.24 -19.09 -10.76
C TRP A 5 3.89 -20.56 -11.08
N GLU A 6 2.62 -20.89 -11.00
CA GLU A 6 2.06 -22.18 -11.43
C GLU A 6 1.68 -22.13 -12.92
N LYS A 7 1.98 -23.18 -13.68
CA LYS A 7 1.57 -23.25 -15.09
C LYS A 7 0.10 -23.62 -15.19
N ILE A 8 -0.65 -22.87 -16.00
CA ILE A 8 -2.00 -23.25 -16.40
C ILE A 8 -1.86 -24.17 -17.61
N VAL A 9 -2.33 -25.40 -17.49
CA VAL A 9 -2.20 -26.43 -18.53
C VAL A 9 -3.58 -26.82 -19.01
N SER A 10 -3.77 -26.89 -20.33
CA SER A 10 -4.96 -27.46 -20.96
C SER A 10 -4.64 -28.83 -21.57
N MET A 11 -5.65 -29.70 -21.58
CA MET A 11 -5.53 -31.04 -22.13
C MET A 11 -6.21 -31.08 -23.50
N THR A 12 -5.45 -31.46 -24.53
CA THR A 12 -5.96 -31.56 -25.92
C THR A 12 -5.79 -32.99 -26.44
N LYS A 13 -6.40 -33.30 -27.60
CA LYS A 13 -6.24 -34.60 -28.27
C LYS A 13 -4.78 -34.97 -28.59
N SER A 14 -3.89 -33.97 -28.65
CA SER A 14 -2.46 -34.09 -28.94
C SER A 14 -1.58 -34.14 -27.69
N GLY A 15 -2.16 -34.06 -26.48
CA GLY A 15 -1.45 -34.01 -25.20
C GLY A 15 -1.66 -32.71 -24.41
N MET A 16 -0.87 -32.54 -23.35
CA MET A 16 -0.89 -31.35 -22.48
C MET A 16 -0.22 -30.14 -23.15
N ARG A 17 -0.90 -28.99 -23.14
CA ARG A 17 -0.38 -27.71 -23.61
C ARG A 17 -0.41 -26.67 -22.48
N ILE A 18 0.71 -25.99 -22.26
CA ILE A 18 0.74 -24.83 -21.36
C ILE A 18 0.00 -23.69 -22.07
N ILE A 19 -1.04 -23.15 -21.42
CA ILE A 19 -1.86 -22.07 -21.95
C ILE A 19 -1.68 -20.75 -21.19
N GLY A 20 -0.98 -20.79 -20.05
CA GLY A 20 -0.68 -19.59 -19.28
C GLY A 20 0.11 -19.90 -18.02
N GLN A 21 0.29 -18.87 -17.21
CA GLN A 21 0.88 -18.97 -15.87
C GLN A 21 0.01 -18.19 -14.89
N MET A 22 -0.11 -18.70 -13.66
CA MET A 22 -0.86 -18.11 -12.56
C MET A 22 0.10 -17.89 -11.40
N LYS A 23 0.14 -16.68 -10.86
CA LYS A 23 0.81 -16.43 -9.59
C LYS A 23 -0.18 -16.68 -8.46
N ARG A 24 0.04 -17.73 -7.67
CA ARG A 24 -0.84 -18.05 -6.53
C ARG A 24 -0.39 -17.26 -5.30
N LYS A 25 -1.12 -16.21 -4.92
CA LYS A 25 -0.98 -15.61 -3.58
C LYS A 25 -1.79 -16.47 -2.62
N VAL A 26 -1.13 -17.18 -1.71
CA VAL A 26 -1.82 -17.93 -0.65
C VAL A 26 -2.43 -16.92 0.31
N SER A 27 -3.73 -16.64 0.20
CA SER A 27 -4.39 -15.71 1.10
C SER A 27 -4.65 -16.36 2.45
N ARG A 28 -3.81 -16.03 3.45
CA ARG A 28 -4.00 -16.46 4.84
C ARG A 28 -3.83 -15.32 5.86
N GLY A 29 -3.52 -14.11 5.42
CA GLY A 29 -3.28 -12.95 6.29
C GLY A 29 -4.46 -11.97 6.36
N LYS A 30 -4.28 -10.90 7.15
CA LYS A 30 -5.26 -9.82 7.30
C LYS A 30 -5.49 -9.10 5.97
N ARG A 31 -6.68 -8.53 5.76
CA ARG A 31 -7.01 -7.75 4.57
C ARG A 31 -6.60 -6.29 4.78
N ILE A 32 -5.64 -5.81 4.00
CA ILE A 32 -5.00 -4.52 4.21
C ILE A 32 -5.53 -3.50 3.19
N ALA A 33 -5.88 -2.31 3.67
CA ALA A 33 -5.98 -1.12 2.85
C ALA A 33 -4.71 -0.28 3.02
N LEU A 34 -3.91 -0.22 1.95
CA LEU A 34 -2.71 0.60 1.85
C LEU A 34 -3.07 1.95 1.22
N LEU A 35 -2.80 3.03 1.95
CA LEU A 35 -2.93 4.40 1.46
C LEU A 35 -1.56 5.08 1.54
N ILE A 36 -1.10 5.61 0.41
CA ILE A 36 0.23 6.21 0.28
C ILE A 36 0.11 7.72 0.04
N ASP A 37 0.78 8.49 0.88
CA ASP A 37 1.02 9.91 0.73
C ASP A 37 2.15 10.17 -0.27
N GLY A 38 1.79 10.23 -1.55
CA GLY A 38 2.74 10.29 -2.66
C GLY A 38 3.77 11.43 -2.52
N PRO A 39 3.36 12.70 -2.31
CA PRO A 39 4.30 13.81 -2.18
C PRO A 39 5.27 13.72 -1.00
N ASN A 40 4.92 13.01 0.07
CA ASN A 40 5.75 12.87 1.26
C ASN A 40 6.61 11.60 1.30
N ILE A 41 6.29 10.60 0.48
CA ILE A 41 6.98 9.29 0.43
C ILE A 41 7.72 9.06 -0.89
N LEU A 42 7.11 9.37 -2.05
CA LEU A 42 7.64 9.00 -3.37
C LEU A 42 8.56 10.08 -3.95
N ARG A 43 9.47 10.55 -3.10
CA ARG A 43 10.49 11.55 -3.43
C ARG A 43 11.79 10.84 -3.80
N LYS A 44 12.44 11.30 -4.87
CA LYS A 44 13.66 10.67 -5.40
C LYS A 44 14.76 10.59 -4.34
N GLU A 45 14.90 11.63 -3.52
CA GLU A 45 15.89 11.72 -2.44
C GLU A 45 15.68 10.71 -1.31
N LEU A 46 14.48 10.16 -1.15
CA LEU A 46 14.17 9.17 -0.12
C LEU A 46 14.43 7.73 -0.59
N GLY A 47 14.61 7.52 -1.89
CA GLY A 47 14.90 6.20 -2.46
C GLY A 47 13.79 5.14 -2.28
N VAL A 48 12.61 5.52 -1.80
CA VAL A 48 11.50 4.58 -1.54
C VAL A 48 10.85 4.15 -2.85
N LYS A 49 10.70 2.84 -3.02
CA LYS A 49 9.98 2.25 -4.15
C LYS A 49 8.64 1.69 -3.71
N LEU A 50 7.68 1.67 -4.63
CA LEU A 50 6.31 1.19 -4.37
C LEU A 50 6.29 -0.30 -4.03
N GLU A 51 7.20 -1.07 -4.64
CA GLU A 51 7.36 -2.49 -4.44
C GLU A 51 7.81 -2.80 -3.02
N ASP A 52 8.76 -2.02 -2.49
CA ASP A 52 9.29 -2.18 -1.13
C ASP A 52 8.19 -1.92 -0.09
N ILE A 53 7.32 -0.92 -0.32
CA ILE A 53 6.16 -0.66 0.53
C ILE A 53 5.21 -1.87 0.54
N ALA A 54 4.93 -2.45 -0.63
CA ALA A 54 4.03 -3.59 -0.76
C ALA A 54 4.62 -4.86 -0.12
N GLU A 55 5.91 -5.09 -0.31
CA GLU A 55 6.64 -6.24 0.23
C GLU A 55 6.72 -6.19 1.75
N ALA A 56 6.94 -5.02 2.34
CA ALA A 56 6.98 -4.86 3.79
C ALA A 56 5.66 -5.21 4.50
N LEU A 57 4.53 -5.17 3.79
CA LEU A 57 3.22 -5.56 4.31
C LEU A 57 2.91 -7.05 4.16
N SER A 58 3.74 -7.81 3.43
CA SER A 58 3.46 -9.21 3.10
C SER A 58 3.40 -10.14 4.32
N GLU A 59 4.17 -9.84 5.37
CA GLU A 59 4.14 -10.57 6.66
C GLU A 59 2.88 -10.27 7.49
N ILE A 60 2.21 -9.14 7.23
CA ILE A 60 0.98 -8.73 7.94
C ILE A 60 -0.25 -9.32 7.23
N GLY A 61 -0.25 -9.31 5.90
CA GLY A 61 -1.31 -9.92 5.12
C GLY A 61 -1.44 -9.43 3.68
N ASP A 62 -2.65 -9.54 3.15
CA ASP A 62 -2.93 -9.28 1.75
C ASP A 62 -3.46 -7.86 1.55
N ILE A 63 -2.73 -7.08 0.77
CA ILE A 63 -3.22 -5.80 0.24
C ILE A 63 -4.44 -6.06 -0.65
N ARG A 64 -5.61 -5.54 -0.25
CA ARG A 64 -6.88 -5.60 -0.99
C ARG A 64 -7.24 -4.27 -1.63
N VAL A 65 -6.80 -3.18 -1.03
CA VAL A 65 -6.91 -1.82 -1.55
C VAL A 65 -5.53 -1.21 -1.49
N ALA A 66 -5.08 -0.61 -2.59
CA ALA A 66 -3.81 0.11 -2.66
C ALA A 66 -4.05 1.42 -3.41
N LYS A 67 -3.96 2.54 -2.71
CA LYS A 67 -4.24 3.88 -3.24
C LYS A 67 -3.03 4.77 -3.04
N VAL A 68 -2.60 5.45 -4.10
CA VAL A 68 -1.52 6.44 -4.03
C VAL A 68 -2.10 7.81 -4.33
N ILE A 69 -2.07 8.68 -3.33
CA ILE A 69 -2.59 10.03 -3.47
C ILE A 69 -1.47 10.89 -4.05
N LEU A 70 -1.76 11.55 -5.17
CA LEU A 70 -0.82 12.35 -5.93
C LEU A 70 -1.42 13.74 -6.19
N ASN A 71 -0.56 14.75 -6.25
CA ASN A 71 -0.96 16.08 -6.70
C ASN A 71 -1.15 16.09 -8.23
N GLN A 72 -1.91 17.08 -8.73
CA GLN A 72 -2.18 17.26 -10.16
C GLN A 72 -0.96 17.49 -11.06
N TYR A 73 0.19 17.82 -10.46
CA TYR A 73 1.46 18.04 -11.15
C TYR A 73 2.38 16.82 -11.06
N ALA A 74 1.89 15.68 -10.56
CA ALA A 74 2.66 14.45 -10.49
C ALA A 74 3.15 14.06 -11.89
N PRO A 75 4.45 13.74 -12.06
CA PRO A 75 4.97 13.36 -13.36
C PRO A 75 4.23 12.16 -13.93
N GLN A 76 3.95 12.17 -15.24
CA GLN A 76 3.25 11.09 -15.93
C GLN A 76 3.88 9.72 -15.66
N GLY A 77 5.22 9.62 -15.68
CA GLY A 77 5.92 8.38 -15.40
C GLY A 77 5.71 7.84 -13.97
N LEU A 78 5.45 8.71 -12.98
CA LEU A 78 5.09 8.29 -11.62
C LEU A 78 3.67 7.69 -11.60
N ILE A 79 2.71 8.32 -12.28
CA ILE A 79 1.33 7.83 -12.39
C ILE A 79 1.30 6.44 -13.06
N GLU A 80 2.11 6.28 -14.11
CA GLU A 80 2.29 4.99 -14.80
C GLU A 80 2.95 3.95 -13.90
N ALA A 81 4.00 4.32 -13.15
CA ALA A 81 4.64 3.42 -12.20
C ALA A 81 3.66 2.91 -11.12
N VAL A 82 2.82 3.80 -10.58
CA VAL A 82 1.75 3.44 -9.63
C VAL A 82 0.80 2.41 -10.24
N SER A 83 0.29 2.70 -11.45
CA SER A 83 -0.63 1.80 -12.15
C SER A 83 0.01 0.44 -12.47
N ASN A 84 1.27 0.43 -12.89
CA ASN A 84 2.01 -0.79 -13.23
C ASN A 84 2.26 -1.70 -12.02
N GLN A 85 2.31 -1.15 -10.82
CA GLN A 85 2.33 -1.94 -9.59
C GLN A 85 0.96 -2.44 -9.12
N GLY A 86 -0.09 -2.13 -9.89
CA GLY A 86 -1.46 -2.52 -9.57
C GLY A 86 -2.07 -1.67 -8.46
N PHE A 87 -1.54 -0.48 -8.21
CA PHE A 87 -2.10 0.47 -7.26
C PHE A 87 -2.98 1.49 -8.01
N GLU A 88 -3.98 2.04 -7.33
CA GLU A 88 -4.85 3.09 -7.85
C GLU A 88 -4.19 4.47 -7.66
N PRO A 89 -3.82 5.19 -8.75
CA PRO A 89 -3.40 6.58 -8.64
C PRO A 89 -4.62 7.49 -8.45
N ILE A 90 -4.65 8.23 -7.35
CA ILE A 90 -5.67 9.23 -7.06
C ILE A 90 -5.06 10.61 -7.23
N ILE A 91 -5.38 11.26 -8.35
CA ILE A 91 -4.89 12.60 -8.66
C ILE A 91 -5.83 13.64 -8.07
N VAL A 92 -5.29 14.60 -7.33
CA VAL A 92 -6.06 15.73 -6.80
C VAL A 92 -5.45 17.08 -7.10
N SER A 93 -6.32 18.05 -7.38
CA SER A 93 -5.98 19.46 -7.54
C SER A 93 -5.86 20.22 -6.23
N GLY A 94 -6.40 19.66 -5.14
CA GLY A 94 -6.37 20.23 -3.80
C GLY A 94 -5.27 19.65 -2.91
N GLU A 95 -5.41 19.90 -1.61
CA GLU A 95 -4.49 19.40 -0.60
C GLU A 95 -4.56 17.86 -0.52
N THR A 96 -3.40 17.20 -0.73
CA THR A 96 -3.30 15.75 -0.87
C THR A 96 -3.60 15.03 0.44
N GLY A 97 -3.21 15.59 1.58
CA GLY A 97 -3.52 15.04 2.89
C GLY A 97 -5.02 15.01 3.21
N VAL A 98 -5.77 16.03 2.81
CA VAL A 98 -7.25 16.01 2.93
C VAL A 98 -7.84 14.82 2.15
N LYS A 99 -7.37 14.60 0.92
CA LYS A 99 -7.82 13.45 0.13
C LYS A 99 -7.42 12.13 0.77
N LEU A 100 -6.18 12.03 1.28
CA LEU A 100 -5.68 10.84 1.96
C LEU A 100 -6.54 10.50 3.18
N ALA A 101 -6.88 11.49 4.01
CA ALA A 101 -7.75 11.29 5.15
C ALA A 101 -9.15 10.83 4.73
N VAL A 102 -9.74 11.43 3.69
CA VAL A 102 -11.06 11.02 3.17
C VAL A 102 -11.04 9.58 2.65
N GLU A 103 -10.02 9.19 1.89
CA GLU A 103 -9.91 7.82 1.40
C GLU A 103 -9.64 6.83 2.54
N ALA A 104 -8.81 7.20 3.52
CA ALA A 104 -8.58 6.37 4.70
C ALA A 104 -9.87 6.16 5.49
N MET A 105 -10.69 7.20 5.66
CA MET A 105 -11.99 7.09 6.33
C MET A 105 -12.94 6.13 5.60
N LYS A 106 -12.95 6.10 4.26
CA LYS A 106 -13.73 5.10 3.52
C LYS A 106 -13.29 3.68 3.86
N GLU A 107 -11.99 3.42 3.90
CA GLU A 107 -11.46 2.09 4.19
C GLU A 107 -11.58 1.70 5.67
N ILE A 108 -11.54 2.67 6.59
CA ILE A 108 -11.81 2.45 8.02
C ILE A 108 -13.22 1.89 8.23
N TYR A 109 -14.22 2.33 7.45
CA TYR A 109 -15.58 1.81 7.53
C TYR A 109 -15.84 0.61 6.61
N ASN A 110 -14.85 0.17 5.84
CA ASN A 110 -14.99 -0.98 4.95
C ASN A 110 -14.99 -2.29 5.77
N PRO A 111 -16.05 -3.10 5.74
CA PRO A 111 -16.11 -4.37 6.49
C PRO A 111 -15.16 -5.44 5.92
N HIS A 112 -14.65 -5.24 4.70
CA HIS A 112 -13.71 -6.16 4.06
C HIS A 112 -12.24 -5.84 4.34
N ILE A 113 -11.97 -4.81 5.15
CA ILE A 113 -10.61 -4.43 5.55
C ILE A 113 -10.44 -4.70 7.03
N ASP A 114 -9.32 -5.30 7.40
CA ASP A 114 -8.96 -5.57 8.80
C ASP A 114 -7.88 -4.58 9.29
N VAL A 115 -7.01 -4.12 8.37
CA VAL A 115 -5.84 -3.29 8.67
C VAL A 115 -5.82 -2.04 7.80
N ILE A 116 -5.55 -0.90 8.41
CA ILE A 116 -5.26 0.37 7.73
C ILE A 116 -3.75 0.59 7.74
N ALA A 117 -3.12 0.49 6.58
CA ALA A 117 -1.72 0.82 6.39
C ALA A 117 -1.59 2.21 5.76
N LEU A 118 -0.92 3.13 6.46
CA LEU A 118 -0.71 4.49 6.02
C LEU A 118 0.78 4.75 5.79
N ALA A 119 1.17 4.96 4.54
CA ALA A 119 2.52 5.35 4.20
C ALA A 119 2.62 6.88 4.16
N THR A 120 3.19 7.48 5.19
CA THR A 120 3.42 8.91 5.33
C THR A 120 4.46 9.19 6.40
N ARG A 121 5.06 10.37 6.35
CA ARG A 121 5.92 10.89 7.42
C ARG A 121 5.22 11.90 8.32
N ASN A 122 4.05 12.42 7.91
CA ASN A 122 3.44 13.60 8.50
C ASN A 122 2.59 13.26 9.74
N ALA A 123 2.88 13.93 10.86
CA ALA A 123 2.17 13.76 12.12
C ALA A 123 0.69 14.17 12.06
N GLU A 124 0.28 14.96 11.07
CA GLU A 124 -1.11 15.42 10.92
C GLU A 124 -2.12 14.28 10.73
N PHE A 125 -1.67 13.09 10.32
CA PHE A 125 -2.52 11.91 10.16
C PHE A 125 -2.72 11.09 11.43
N LEU A 126 -2.16 11.53 12.56
CA LEU A 126 -2.42 10.90 13.86
C LEU A 126 -3.93 10.69 14.14
N PRO A 127 -4.84 11.66 13.87
CA PRO A 127 -6.27 11.44 14.06
C PRO A 127 -6.85 10.30 13.21
N VAL A 128 -6.31 10.04 12.02
CA VAL A 128 -6.73 8.91 11.16
C VAL A 128 -6.35 7.59 11.80
N ILE A 129 -5.13 7.47 12.32
CA ILE A 129 -4.66 6.28 13.03
C ILE A 129 -5.52 6.02 14.29
N LEU A 130 -5.74 7.05 15.10
CA LEU A 130 -6.58 6.94 16.30
C LEU A 130 -8.02 6.53 15.95
N LYS A 131 -8.60 7.09 14.88
CA LYS A 131 -9.95 6.73 14.45
C LYS A 131 -10.04 5.31 13.92
N ALA A 132 -9.04 4.83 13.19
CA ALA A 132 -8.97 3.44 12.73
C ALA A 132 -8.98 2.46 13.92
N LYS A 133 -8.16 2.74 14.94
CA LYS A 133 -8.11 1.95 16.19
C LYS A 133 -9.43 1.98 16.95
N GLU A 134 -10.05 3.15 17.08
CA GLU A 134 -11.39 3.28 17.69
C GLU A 134 -12.44 2.41 16.99
N LYS A 135 -12.30 2.19 15.67
CA LYS A 135 -13.18 1.32 14.87
C LYS A 135 -12.74 -0.15 14.83
N GLY A 136 -11.78 -0.54 15.66
CA GLY A 136 -11.30 -1.91 15.78
C GLY A 136 -10.46 -2.37 14.59
N LYS A 137 -9.94 -1.44 13.77
CA LYS A 137 -8.95 -1.77 12.74
C LYS A 137 -7.57 -1.79 13.38
N GLU A 138 -6.74 -2.72 12.95
CA GLU A 138 -5.31 -2.64 13.22
C GLU A 138 -4.67 -1.60 12.31
N THR A 139 -3.58 -1.00 12.79
CA THR A 139 -2.95 0.14 12.11
C THR A 139 -1.46 -0.10 11.87
N VAL A 140 -1.04 0.21 10.65
CA VAL A 140 0.37 0.18 10.25
C VAL A 140 0.74 1.57 9.77
N VAL A 141 1.85 2.11 10.26
CA VAL A 141 2.45 3.32 9.70
C VAL A 141 3.76 2.96 9.02
N ILE A 142 3.91 3.43 7.78
CA ILE A 142 5.09 3.17 6.95
C ILE A 142 5.74 4.51 6.66
N GLY A 143 7.02 4.65 7.00
CA GLY A 143 7.75 5.90 6.80
C GLY A 143 9.19 5.64 6.41
N VAL A 144 9.94 6.73 6.28
CA VAL A 144 11.37 6.75 5.94
C VAL A 144 12.02 7.88 6.72
N GLU A 145 13.26 7.70 7.15
CA GLU A 145 14.02 8.75 7.82
C GLU A 145 14.83 9.58 6.80
N PRO A 146 15.17 10.84 7.11
CA PRO A 146 14.76 11.58 8.30
C PRO A 146 13.32 12.09 8.20
N GLY A 147 12.74 12.37 9.37
CA GLY A 147 11.47 13.10 9.50
C GLY A 147 10.26 12.20 9.65
N PHE A 148 10.43 10.92 9.98
CA PHE A 148 9.29 10.07 10.28
C PHE A 148 8.69 10.40 11.66
N SER A 149 7.44 10.85 11.67
CA SER A 149 6.73 11.26 12.88
C SER A 149 6.80 10.24 14.02
N VAL A 150 7.40 10.66 15.13
CA VAL A 150 7.42 9.89 16.40
C VAL A 150 6.01 9.63 16.92
N ALA A 151 5.10 10.59 16.76
CA ALA A 151 3.72 10.45 17.22
C ALA A 151 2.98 9.33 16.47
N LEU A 152 3.21 9.19 15.17
CA LEU A 152 2.66 8.07 14.38
C LEU A 152 3.24 6.73 14.85
N LYS A 153 4.56 6.67 15.04
CA LYS A 153 5.27 5.47 15.50
C LYS A 153 4.73 4.95 16.84
N HIS A 154 4.40 5.86 17.77
CA HIS A 154 3.84 5.49 19.07
C HIS A 154 2.35 5.11 19.02
N ALA A 155 1.59 5.67 18.08
CA ALA A 155 0.14 5.47 18.03
C ALA A 155 -0.26 4.18 17.28
N ALA A 156 0.48 3.81 16.24
CA ALA A 156 0.19 2.66 15.41
C ALA A 156 0.48 1.33 16.13
N ASP A 157 -0.17 0.25 15.68
CA ASP A 157 0.09 -1.09 16.20
C ASP A 157 1.39 -1.68 15.60
N TYR A 158 1.69 -1.34 14.35
CA TYR A 158 2.94 -1.67 13.69
C TYR A 158 3.56 -0.43 13.06
N THR A 159 4.89 -0.36 13.14
CA THR A 159 5.69 0.68 12.48
C THR A 159 6.69 0.02 11.55
N ILE A 160 6.73 0.48 10.30
CA ILE A 160 7.68 0.05 9.28
C ILE A 160 8.51 1.26 8.86
N ILE A 161 9.83 1.12 8.89
CA ILE A 161 10.77 2.14 8.42
C ILE A 161 11.46 1.58 7.18
N LEU A 162 11.33 2.28 6.06
CA LEU A 162 11.97 1.94 4.79
C LEU A 162 13.26 2.77 4.64
N GLY A 163 14.25 2.21 3.93
CA GLY A 163 15.46 2.95 3.55
C GLY A 163 16.46 3.21 4.69
N GLY A 164 16.45 2.40 5.74
CA GLY A 164 17.52 2.38 6.75
C GLY A 164 18.43 1.17 6.56
N GLU A 165 19.74 1.39 6.63
CA GLU A 165 20.65 0.39 7.22
C GLU A 165 20.47 0.36 8.74
#